data_AF-A0A3Q9KWE7-F1
#
_entry.id   AF-A0A3Q9KWE7-F1
#
_cell.length_a   1.000
_cell.length_b   1.000
_cell.length_c   1.000
_cell.angle_alpha   90.00
_cell.angle_beta   90.00
_cell.angle_gamma   90.00
#
_symmetry.space_group_name_H-M   'P 1'
#
loop_
_entity.id
_entity.type
_entity.pdbx_description
1 polymer ?
#
loop_
_entity_poly.entity_id
_entity_poly.type
_entity_poly.pdbx_seq_one_letter_code
_entity_poly.pdbx_strand_id
1 'polypeptide(L)'
;MMSVPDDWAWLEEMPEGWPTPAEITGPTAAPATNLVLLMLSSEMLGNDLVELIGEFIAEDARYNRWIGAEGKRELSMRQVAECSALLRECTKSIYEAWCNFSQVHERELRAAESALPERRALFVNINSASEKLRNARMK
;
A
#
# COMPACT_ATOMS: atom_id res chain seq x y z
N MET A 1 -6.26 23.02 -24.59
CA MET A 1 -6.27 21.64 -24.03
C MET A 1 -5.81 20.75 -25.18
N MET A 2 -4.60 20.17 -25.13
CA MET A 2 -4.22 19.18 -26.13
C MET A 2 -4.94 17.88 -25.78
N SER A 3 -5.75 17.36 -26.70
CA SER A 3 -6.35 16.04 -26.55
C SER A 3 -5.24 15.00 -26.52
N VAL A 4 -5.35 14.07 -25.59
CA VAL A 4 -4.47 12.92 -25.49
C VAL A 4 -4.61 12.10 -26.79
N PRO A 5 -3.53 11.62 -27.43
CA PRO A 5 -3.61 10.77 -28.62
C PRO A 5 -4.53 9.55 -28.43
N ASP A 6 -5.19 9.05 -29.48
CA ASP A 6 -6.19 7.97 -29.38
C ASP A 6 -5.63 6.68 -28.73
N ASP A 7 -4.33 6.41 -28.90
CA ASP A 7 -3.61 5.29 -28.28
C ASP A 7 -3.36 5.48 -26.75
N TRP A 8 -3.70 6.65 -26.22
CA TRP A 8 -3.54 7.06 -24.82
C TRP A 8 -4.88 7.39 -24.14
N ALA A 9 -6.02 7.22 -24.83
CA ALA A 9 -7.35 7.46 -24.26
C ALA A 9 -7.61 6.67 -22.95
N TRP A 10 -6.97 5.51 -22.80
CA TRP A 10 -7.02 4.71 -21.57
C TRP A 10 -6.44 5.41 -20.33
N LEU A 11 -5.65 6.48 -20.48
CA LEU A 11 -5.17 7.27 -19.34
C LEU A 11 -6.31 8.01 -18.64
N GLU A 12 -7.35 8.40 -19.37
CA GLU A 12 -8.53 9.04 -18.79
C GLU A 12 -9.37 8.04 -17.97
N GLU A 13 -9.22 6.74 -18.23
CA GLU A 13 -9.82 5.66 -17.46
C GLU A 13 -9.02 5.31 -16.19
N MET A 14 -7.79 5.83 -16.05
CA MET A 14 -6.96 5.52 -14.88
C MET A 14 -7.52 6.20 -13.63
N PRO A 15 -7.58 5.47 -12.49
CA PRO A 15 -8.06 6.05 -11.25
C PRO A 15 -7.21 7.26 -10.89
N GLU A 16 -7.88 8.34 -10.47
CA GLU A 16 -7.21 9.56 -10.01
C GLU A 16 -6.14 9.22 -8.97
N GLY A 17 -4.97 9.83 -9.14
CA GLY A 17 -3.85 9.60 -8.24
C GLY A 17 -4.23 10.00 -6.81
N TRP A 18 -4.15 9.05 -5.87
CA TRP A 18 -4.23 9.39 -4.46
C TRP A 18 -3.03 10.28 -4.09
N PRO A 19 -3.25 11.53 -3.63
CA PRO A 19 -2.16 12.39 -3.21
C PRO A 19 -1.48 11.73 -2.01
N THR A 20 -0.21 11.39 -2.16
CA THR A 20 0.55 10.72 -1.10
C THR A 20 0.64 11.65 0.12
N PRO A 21 0.21 11.21 1.32
CA PRO A 21 0.30 12.00 2.54
C PRO A 21 1.74 12.39 2.87
N ALA A 22 1.92 13.54 3.51
CA ALA A 22 3.24 14.10 3.82
C ALA A 22 4.07 13.17 4.70
N GLU A 23 3.41 12.46 5.61
CA GLU A 23 3.95 11.52 6.59
C GLU A 23 4.65 10.33 5.94
N ILE A 24 4.25 9.96 4.72
CA ILE A 24 4.80 8.82 3.97
C ILE A 24 5.48 9.23 2.65
N THR A 25 5.71 10.53 2.47
CA THR A 25 6.39 11.06 1.27
C THR A 25 7.91 10.82 1.31
N GLY A 26 8.50 10.72 2.50
CA GLY A 26 9.91 10.35 2.71
C GLY A 26 10.05 9.31 3.84
N PRO A 27 11.25 8.79 4.11
CA PRO A 27 12.56 9.22 3.60
C PRO A 27 12.97 8.61 2.25
N THR A 28 12.25 7.62 1.75
CA THR A 28 12.52 6.99 0.45
C THR A 28 11.56 7.50 -0.63
N ALA A 29 11.86 7.19 -1.89
CA ALA A 29 10.94 7.46 -3.00
C ALA A 29 9.73 6.50 -3.06
N ALA A 30 9.63 5.53 -2.14
CA ALA A 30 8.61 4.49 -2.13
C ALA A 30 7.64 4.68 -0.95
N PRO A 31 6.41 5.19 -1.18
CA PRO A 31 5.45 5.45 -0.11
C PRO A 31 5.09 4.21 0.72
N ALA A 32 5.01 3.02 0.10
CA ALA A 32 4.78 1.76 0.81
C ALA A 32 5.90 1.47 1.83
N THR A 33 7.16 1.68 1.45
CA THR A 33 8.31 1.52 2.35
C THR A 33 8.27 2.55 3.48
N ASN A 34 7.96 3.81 3.17
CA ASN A 34 7.87 4.86 4.17
C ASN A 34 6.74 4.60 5.18
N LEU A 35 5.59 4.10 4.72
CA LEU A 35 4.48 3.68 5.58
C LEU A 35 4.89 2.54 6.52
N VAL A 36 5.62 1.55 6.01
CA VAL A 36 6.16 0.45 6.84
C VAL A 36 7.10 0.99 7.91
N LEU A 37 8.01 1.91 7.57
CA LEU A 37 8.91 2.54 8.53
C LEU A 37 8.13 3.34 9.59
N LEU A 38 7.12 4.10 9.18
CA LEU A 38 6.24 4.84 10.07
C LEU A 38 5.57 3.91 11.09
N MET A 39 4.98 2.81 10.61
CA MET A 39 4.30 1.84 11.48
C MET A 39 5.28 1.14 12.43
N LEU A 40 6.41 0.62 11.92
CA LEU A 40 7.40 -0.10 12.73
C LEU A 40 8.13 0.78 13.75
N SER A 41 8.13 2.09 13.56
CA SER A 41 8.67 3.05 14.54
C SER A 41 7.71 3.33 15.70
N SER A 42 6.49 2.78 15.66
CA SER A 42 5.47 2.98 16.68
C SER A 42 5.52 1.92 17.78
N GLU A 43 5.30 2.35 19.03
CA GLU A 43 5.11 1.46 20.18
C GLU A 43 3.73 0.76 20.20
N MET A 44 2.85 1.08 19.25
CA MET A 44 1.45 0.59 19.23
C MET A 44 1.30 -0.82 18.65
N LEU A 45 2.34 -1.37 18.01
CA LEU A 45 2.25 -2.63 17.29
C LEU A 45 2.59 -3.83 18.16
N GLY A 46 1.71 -4.83 18.15
CA GLY A 46 2.02 -6.18 18.64
C GLY A 46 2.82 -6.98 17.61
N ASN A 47 3.47 -8.06 18.06
CA ASN A 47 4.34 -8.90 17.23
C ASN A 47 3.65 -9.49 16.00
N ASP A 48 2.35 -9.78 16.07
CA ASP A 48 1.56 -10.30 14.94
C ASP A 48 1.39 -9.26 13.82
N LEU A 49 1.18 -7.98 14.17
CA LEU A 49 1.16 -6.89 13.20
C LEU A 49 2.55 -6.62 12.64
N VAL A 50 3.60 -6.72 13.48
CA VAL A 50 5.00 -6.60 13.02
C VAL A 50 5.33 -7.69 11.99
N GLU A 51 4.96 -8.94 12.25
CA GLU A 51 5.12 -10.05 11.32
C GLU A 51 4.40 -9.77 10.00
N LEU A 52 3.13 -9.39 10.07
CA LEU A 52 2.30 -9.12 8.89
C LEU A 52 2.84 -7.94 8.04
N ILE A 53 3.35 -6.90 8.70
CA ILE A 53 4.02 -5.77 8.03
C ILE A 53 5.31 -6.25 7.33
N GLY A 54 6.07 -7.14 7.98
CA GLY A 54 7.24 -7.79 7.39
C GLY A 54 6.89 -8.60 6.13
N GLU A 55 5.78 -9.32 6.16
CA GLU A 55 5.29 -10.03 4.98
C GLU A 55 4.88 -9.07 3.86
N PHE A 56 4.15 -8.00 4.18
CA PHE A 56 3.75 -7.00 3.20
C PHE A 56 4.93 -6.36 2.49
N ILE A 57 5.96 -5.89 3.22
CA ILE A 57 7.13 -5.27 2.59
C ILE A 57 7.92 -6.27 1.74
N ALA A 58 7.94 -7.55 2.13
CA ALA A 58 8.54 -8.60 1.32
C ALA A 58 7.74 -8.84 0.02
N GLU A 59 6.41 -8.84 0.08
CA GLU A 59 5.56 -8.96 -1.11
C GLU A 59 5.66 -7.74 -2.02
N ASP A 60 5.69 -6.52 -1.46
CA ASP A 60 5.93 -5.28 -2.20
C ASP A 60 7.29 -5.30 -2.93
N ALA A 61 8.37 -5.72 -2.27
CA ALA A 61 9.68 -5.84 -2.89
C ALA A 61 9.68 -6.89 -4.03
N ARG A 62 9.01 -8.03 -3.83
CA ARG A 62 8.85 -9.06 -4.88
C ARG A 62 8.03 -8.53 -6.06
N TYR A 63 6.96 -7.79 -5.79
CA TYR A 63 6.09 -7.15 -6.78
C TYR A 63 6.86 -6.15 -7.64
N ASN A 64 7.56 -5.21 -7.02
CA ASN A 64 8.37 -4.23 -7.75
C ASN A 64 9.51 -4.88 -8.54
N ARG A 65 10.16 -5.90 -7.99
CA ARG A 65 11.18 -6.67 -8.72
C ARG A 65 10.59 -7.36 -9.95
N TRP A 66 9.43 -7.99 -9.82
CA TRP A 66 8.73 -8.66 -10.91
C TRP A 66 8.36 -7.66 -12.04
N ILE A 67 7.75 -6.53 -11.70
CA ILE A 67 7.45 -5.47 -12.68
C ILE A 67 8.73 -4.99 -13.37
N GLY A 68 9.80 -4.77 -12.59
CA GLY A 68 11.08 -4.27 -13.10
C GLY A 68 11.80 -5.23 -14.05
N ALA A 69 11.63 -6.55 -13.86
CA ALA A 69 12.33 -7.58 -14.63
C ALA A 69 11.48 -8.15 -15.78
N GLU A 70 10.29 -8.67 -15.46
CA GLU A 70 9.38 -9.36 -16.38
C GLU A 70 8.36 -8.38 -16.96
N GLY A 71 7.83 -7.50 -16.12
CA GLY A 71 6.82 -6.52 -16.53
C GLY A 71 7.25 -5.64 -17.70
N LYS A 72 8.51 -5.20 -17.74
CA LYS A 72 9.04 -4.40 -18.85
C LYS A 72 9.10 -5.13 -20.21
N ARG A 73 9.05 -6.46 -20.22
CA ARG A 73 9.13 -7.28 -21.43
C ARG A 73 7.75 -7.79 -21.88
N GLU A 74 6.89 -8.09 -20.92
CA GLU A 74 5.65 -8.83 -21.15
C GLU A 74 4.39 -7.98 -20.99
N LEU A 75 4.46 -6.89 -20.23
CA LEU A 75 3.30 -6.02 -19.98
C LEU A 75 3.31 -4.82 -20.92
N SER A 76 2.14 -4.49 -21.42
CA SER A 76 1.88 -3.20 -22.07
C SER A 76 2.03 -2.04 -21.08
N MET A 77 2.22 -0.82 -21.60
CA MET A 77 2.29 0.38 -20.76
C MET A 77 1.03 0.56 -19.89
N ARG A 78 -0.15 0.22 -20.42
CA ARG A 78 -1.41 0.21 -19.67
C ARG A 78 -1.36 -0.75 -18.49
N GLN A 79 -0.92 -1.99 -18.70
CA GLN A 79 -0.80 -2.98 -17.63
C GLN A 79 0.24 -2.57 -16.57
N VAL A 80 1.34 -1.92 -16.95
CA VAL A 80 2.30 -1.35 -15.99
C VAL A 80 1.68 -0.21 -15.17
N ALA A 81 0.86 0.64 -15.79
CA ALA A 81 0.13 1.70 -15.10
C ALA A 81 -0.92 1.13 -14.13
N GLU A 82 -1.65 0.08 -14.52
CA GLU A 82 -2.59 -0.66 -13.67
C GLU A 82 -1.87 -1.31 -12.48
N CYS A 83 -0.69 -1.90 -12.70
CA CYS A 83 0.15 -2.44 -11.63
C CYS A 83 0.57 -1.35 -10.63
N SER A 84 0.96 -0.18 -11.15
CA SER A 84 1.32 0.98 -10.32
C SER A 84 0.11 1.51 -9.55
N ALA A 85 -1.09 1.49 -10.15
CA ALA A 85 -2.33 1.88 -9.50
C ALA A 85 -2.70 0.91 -8.37
N LEU A 86 -2.55 -0.40 -8.58
CA LEU A 86 -2.78 -1.42 -7.57
C LEU A 86 -1.89 -1.20 -6.34
N LEU A 87 -0.60 -0.93 -6.54
CA LEU A 87 0.32 -0.67 -5.43
C LEU A 87 -0.08 0.59 -4.65
N ARG A 88 -0.48 1.66 -5.35
CA ARG A 88 -0.99 2.88 -4.71
C ARG A 88 -2.27 2.62 -3.90
N GLU A 89 -3.21 1.86 -4.44
CA GLU A 89 -4.45 1.49 -3.76
C GLU A 89 -4.16 0.69 -2.49
N CYS A 90 -3.27 -0.30 -2.56
CA CYS A 90 -2.85 -1.09 -1.40
C CYS A 90 -2.21 -0.19 -0.33
N THR A 91 -1.30 0.70 -0.73
CA THR A 91 -0.64 1.64 0.19
C THR A 91 -1.64 2.57 0.86
N LYS A 92 -2.58 3.13 0.08
CA LYS A 92 -3.66 3.99 0.57
C LYS A 92 -4.51 3.29 1.63
N SER A 93 -4.98 2.09 1.31
CA SER A 93 -5.85 1.29 2.17
C SER A 93 -5.17 0.95 3.51
N ILE A 94 -3.89 0.61 3.50
CA ILE A 94 -3.12 0.39 4.74
C ILE A 94 -2.95 1.71 5.52
N TYR A 95 -2.62 2.81 4.84
CA TYR A 95 -2.44 4.11 5.48
C TYR A 95 -3.71 4.59 6.19
N GLU A 96 -4.86 4.49 5.53
CA GLU A 96 -6.15 4.88 6.10
C GLU A 96 -6.51 4.02 7.32
N ALA A 97 -6.28 2.71 7.24
CA ALA A 97 -6.49 1.81 8.37
C ALA A 97 -5.53 2.10 9.53
N TRP A 98 -4.27 2.43 9.24
CA TRP A 98 -3.27 2.83 10.22
C TRP A 98 -3.68 4.13 10.93
N CYS A 99 -4.14 5.13 10.18
CA CYS A 99 -4.61 6.40 10.76
C CYS A 99 -5.77 6.18 11.73
N ASN A 100 -6.74 5.33 11.37
CA ASN A 100 -7.86 5.02 12.25
C ASN A 100 -7.40 4.28 13.52
N PHE A 101 -6.54 3.26 13.36
CA PHE A 101 -6.00 2.51 14.49
C PHE A 101 -5.19 3.40 15.45
N SER A 102 -4.26 4.21 14.92
CA SER A 102 -3.42 5.11 15.72
C SER A 102 -4.26 6.15 16.48
N GLN A 103 -5.24 6.78 15.83
CA GLN A 103 -6.12 7.76 16.48
C GLN A 103 -6.92 7.17 17.64
N VAL A 104 -7.47 5.95 17.49
CA VAL A 104 -8.22 5.29 18.56
C VAL A 104 -7.28 4.88 19.69
N HIS A 105 -6.14 4.27 19.36
CA HIS A 105 -5.16 3.84 20.35
C HIS A 105 -4.61 5.01 21.19
N GLU A 106 -4.39 6.18 20.58
CA GLU A 106 -3.95 7.40 21.28
C GLU A 106 -5.03 7.97 22.20
N ARG A 107 -6.30 8.01 21.76
CA ARG A 107 -7.43 8.53 22.56
C ARG A 107 -7.72 7.70 23.80
N GLU A 108 -7.60 6.37 23.67
CA GLU A 108 -8.03 5.41 24.69
C GLU A 108 -6.95 5.09 25.75
N LEU A 109 -5.86 5.88 25.82
CA LEU A 109 -4.80 5.77 26.84
C LEU A 109 -4.32 4.32 27.08
N ARG A 110 -4.00 3.58 26.01
CA ARG A 110 -3.46 2.20 26.08
C ARG A 110 -4.40 1.16 26.73
N ALA A 111 -5.71 1.40 26.78
CA ALA A 111 -6.67 0.33 27.08
C ALA A 111 -6.66 -0.69 25.94
N ALA A 112 -5.90 -1.79 26.10
CA ALA A 112 -5.60 -2.76 25.03
C ALA A 112 -6.84 -3.36 24.32
N GLU A 113 -8.03 -3.24 24.92
CA GLU A 113 -9.28 -3.79 24.38
C GLU A 113 -10.11 -2.80 23.54
N SER A 114 -9.87 -1.48 23.63
CA SER A 114 -10.74 -0.48 22.98
C SER A 114 -10.46 -0.31 21.48
N ALA A 115 -9.25 -0.64 21.01
CA ALA A 115 -8.85 -0.53 19.59
C ALA A 115 -8.99 -1.85 18.80
N LEU A 116 -9.69 -2.86 19.33
CA LEU A 116 -9.80 -4.18 18.68
C LEU A 116 -10.40 -4.15 17.26
N PRO A 117 -11.47 -3.38 16.97
CA PRO A 117 -12.01 -3.29 15.62
C PRO A 117 -11.03 -2.68 14.62
N GLU A 118 -10.38 -1.56 14.97
CA GLU A 118 -9.46 -0.83 14.10
C GLU A 118 -8.17 -1.62 13.89
N ARG A 119 -7.68 -2.29 14.94
CA ARG A 119 -6.55 -3.21 14.84
C ARG A 119 -6.85 -4.37 13.89
N ARG A 120 -8.05 -4.94 13.96
CA ARG A 120 -8.50 -6.00 13.03
C ARG A 120 -8.63 -5.45 11.61
N ALA A 121 -9.15 -4.24 11.44
CA ALA A 121 -9.22 -3.60 10.14
C ALA A 121 -7.82 -3.40 9.54
N LEU A 122 -6.86 -2.90 10.33
CA LEU A 122 -5.45 -2.77 9.91
C LEU A 122 -4.88 -4.12 9.47
N PHE A 123 -5.06 -5.17 10.28
CA PHE A 123 -4.64 -6.53 9.94
C PHE A 123 -5.23 -6.98 8.59
N VAL A 124 -6.54 -6.85 8.40
CA VAL A 124 -7.22 -7.26 7.16
C VAL A 124 -6.70 -6.49 5.95
N ASN A 125 -6.47 -5.18 6.07
CA ASN A 125 -5.98 -4.37 4.96
C ASN A 125 -4.53 -4.74 4.58
N ILE A 126 -3.65 -4.97 5.56
CA ILE A 126 -2.27 -5.40 5.27
C ILE A 126 -2.27 -6.79 4.62
N ASN A 127 -3.03 -7.75 5.16
CA ASN A 127 -3.11 -9.09 4.58
C ASN A 127 -3.68 -9.06 3.15
N SER A 128 -4.77 -8.32 2.94
CA SER A 128 -5.40 -8.18 1.62
C SER A 128 -4.44 -7.53 0.61
N ALA A 129 -3.67 -6.52 1.02
CA ALA A 129 -2.65 -5.92 0.17
C ALA A 129 -1.57 -6.94 -0.23
N SER A 130 -1.01 -7.68 0.74
CA SER A 130 -0.03 -8.73 0.48
C SER A 130 -0.55 -9.79 -0.51
N GLU A 131 -1.80 -10.25 -0.33
CA GLU A 131 -2.44 -11.19 -1.24
C GLU A 131 -2.67 -10.62 -2.64
N LYS A 132 -3.14 -9.37 -2.74
CA LYS A 132 -3.32 -8.69 -4.03
C LYS A 132 -2.00 -8.61 -4.80
N LEU A 133 -0.92 -8.18 -4.15
CA LEU A 133 0.41 -8.06 -4.75
C LEU A 133 0.97 -9.43 -5.15
N ARG A 134 0.80 -10.46 -4.30
CA ARG A 134 1.20 -11.84 -4.62
C ARG A 134 0.46 -12.38 -5.84
N ASN A 135 -0.87 -12.27 -5.84
CA ASN A 135 -1.72 -12.79 -6.92
C ASN A 135 -1.49 -12.07 -8.25
N ALA A 136 -1.16 -10.79 -8.23
CA ALA A 136 -0.85 -10.03 -9.43
C ALA A 136 0.43 -10.52 -10.14
N ARG A 137 1.37 -11.15 -9.43
CA ARG A 137 2.58 -11.75 -10.02
C ARG A 137 2.37 -13.15 -10.60
N MET A 138 1.30 -13.84 -10.22
CA MET A 138 1.05 -15.24 -10.61
C MET A 138 0.17 -15.37 -11.87
N LYS A 139 -0.23 -14.24 -12.45
CA LYS A 139 -1.02 -14.16 -13.68
C LYS A 139 -0.10 -13.91 -14.86
#